data_AF-X0U944-F1
#
_entry.id   AF-X0U944-F1
#
_cell.length_a   1.000
_cell.length_b   1.000
_cell.length_c   1.000
_cell.angle_alpha   90.00
_cell.angle_beta   90.00
_cell.angle_gamma   90.00
#
_symmetry.space_group_name_H-M   'P 1'
#
loop_
_entity.id
_entity.type
_entity.pdbx_description
1 polymer ?
#
loop_
_entity_poly.entity_id
_entity_poly.type
_entity_poly.pdbx_seq_one_letter_code
_entity_poly.pdbx_strand_id
1 'polypeptide(L)'
;RTPKSEIIISIVGPLSSLILGAIFLAVMLFNPLNLPPWLAVTLLFSGISNIGLGIFNLIPAFPMDGGRVLRAYLWNRRNNLLSATRTASKLGRIIGYSMMALGLIQILFGQFGGFWLILMGSFLNRSAKKSYVQAKNEDTLSKINVRDVAGWPEYAIPFDTPLNDAIRNYFIVFSQTYFPIVRGNDIVGIVHLDDIKRVPIEQRSEFIIGYIMKSLSEFPFIYEEETGKDAMRKFNQMDHRPHIAIVKDNETQRIIGFIGESDIVNAMKLELYSHGS
;
A
#
# COMPACT_ATOMS: atom_id res chain seq x y z
N ARG A 1 2.27 1.32 -15.50
CA ARG A 1 1.02 0.66 -15.96
C ARG A 1 0.37 1.59 -16.98
N THR A 2 -0.01 1.12 -18.17
CA THR A 2 -0.70 1.96 -19.17
C THR A 2 -2.22 1.84 -19.01
N PRO A 3 -3.01 2.86 -19.36
CA PRO A 3 -4.48 2.80 -19.28
C PRO A 3 -5.06 1.59 -20.03
N LYS A 4 -4.51 1.26 -21.21
CA LYS A 4 -4.93 0.11 -22.03
C LYS A 4 -4.69 -1.22 -21.33
N SER A 5 -3.52 -1.40 -20.72
CA SER A 5 -3.20 -2.63 -19.97
C SER A 5 -4.13 -2.81 -18.77
N GLU A 6 -4.48 -1.72 -18.10
CA GLU A 6 -5.42 -1.77 -16.96
C GLU A 6 -6.83 -2.20 -17.38
N ILE A 7 -7.35 -1.69 -18.50
CA ILE A 7 -8.67 -2.08 -19.02
C ILE A 7 -8.70 -3.58 -19.35
N ILE A 8 -7.68 -4.07 -20.06
CA ILE A 8 -7.61 -5.48 -20.48
C ILE A 8 -7.60 -6.38 -19.24
N ILE A 9 -6.70 -6.12 -18.30
CA ILE A 9 -6.56 -6.94 -17.08
C ILE A 9 -7.87 -6.95 -16.27
N SER A 10 -8.58 -5.82 -16.21
CA SER A 10 -9.83 -5.72 -15.47
C SER A 10 -11.02 -6.40 -16.13
N ILE A 11 -11.07 -6.52 -17.46
CA ILE A 11 -12.20 -7.16 -18.15
C ILE A 11 -12.10 -8.70 -18.12
N VAL A 12 -10.88 -9.26 -18.01
CA VAL A 12 -10.64 -10.71 -18.04
C VAL A 12 -11.42 -11.44 -16.94
N GLY A 13 -11.43 -10.92 -15.71
CA GLY A 13 -12.16 -11.51 -14.58
C GLY A 13 -13.66 -11.62 -14.84
N PRO A 14 -14.39 -10.49 -15.02
CA PRO A 14 -15.82 -10.49 -15.30
C PRO A 14 -16.18 -11.34 -16.51
N LEU A 15 -15.40 -11.27 -17.60
CA LEU A 15 -15.68 -12.03 -18.81
C LEU A 15 -15.53 -13.55 -18.56
N SER A 16 -14.51 -13.96 -17.81
CA SER A 16 -14.33 -15.38 -17.44
C SER A 16 -15.50 -15.88 -16.60
N SER A 17 -15.96 -15.09 -15.61
CA SER A 17 -17.15 -15.44 -14.83
C SER A 17 -18.40 -15.54 -15.71
N LEU A 18 -18.62 -14.59 -16.63
CA LEU A 18 -19.76 -14.66 -17.54
C LEU A 18 -19.72 -15.89 -18.44
N ILE A 19 -18.55 -16.23 -19.00
CA ILE A 19 -18.36 -17.41 -19.85
C ILE A 19 -18.62 -18.69 -19.06
N LEU A 20 -18.03 -18.84 -17.87
CA LEU A 20 -18.25 -20.01 -17.01
C LEU A 20 -19.72 -20.14 -16.61
N GLY A 21 -20.35 -19.03 -16.23
CA GLY A 21 -21.77 -18.98 -15.91
C GLY A 21 -22.63 -19.45 -17.08
N ALA A 22 -22.35 -18.96 -18.29
CA ALA A 22 -23.04 -19.37 -19.51
C ALA A 22 -22.82 -20.85 -19.84
N ILE A 23 -21.61 -21.37 -19.67
CA ILE A 23 -21.30 -22.79 -19.90
C ILE A 23 -22.10 -23.67 -18.93
N PHE A 24 -22.11 -23.36 -17.63
CA PHE A 24 -22.85 -24.17 -16.65
C PHE A 24 -24.36 -24.18 -16.92
N LEU A 25 -24.93 -23.02 -17.27
CA LEU A 25 -26.34 -22.91 -17.63
C LEU A 25 -26.66 -23.62 -18.95
N ALA A 26 -25.76 -23.56 -19.94
CA ALA A 26 -25.92 -24.24 -21.22
C ALA A 26 -25.89 -25.77 -21.04
N VAL A 27 -24.94 -26.30 -20.27
CA VAL A 27 -24.87 -27.74 -19.96
C VAL A 27 -26.18 -28.22 -19.35
N MET A 28 -26.75 -27.44 -18.42
CA MET A 28 -28.03 -27.74 -17.80
C MET A 28 -29.20 -27.69 -18.81
N LEU A 29 -29.22 -26.69 -19.70
CA LEU A 29 -30.29 -26.53 -20.69
C LEU A 29 -30.31 -27.65 -21.73
N PHE A 30 -29.14 -28.15 -22.14
CA PHE A 30 -29.02 -29.18 -23.18
C PHE A 30 -28.99 -30.62 -22.63
N ASN A 31 -28.86 -30.83 -21.31
CA ASN A 31 -28.86 -32.18 -20.69
C ASN A 31 -29.73 -32.30 -19.41
N PRO A 32 -30.94 -31.71 -19.32
CA PRO A 32 -31.65 -31.61 -18.05
C PRO A 32 -32.10 -32.96 -17.47
N LEU A 33 -32.38 -33.96 -18.33
CA LEU A 33 -32.94 -35.26 -17.91
C LEU A 33 -31.87 -36.35 -17.65
N ASN A 34 -30.59 -36.08 -17.97
CA ASN A 34 -29.49 -37.06 -17.84
C ASN A 34 -28.54 -36.76 -16.69
N LEU A 35 -28.74 -35.67 -15.95
CA LEU A 35 -27.86 -35.27 -14.86
C LEU A 35 -28.41 -35.73 -13.50
N PRO A 36 -27.57 -36.27 -12.61
CA PRO A 36 -27.96 -36.49 -11.22
C PRO A 36 -28.48 -35.19 -10.57
N PRO A 37 -29.52 -35.24 -9.71
CA PRO A 37 -30.13 -34.04 -9.14
C PRO A 37 -29.14 -33.10 -8.42
N TRP A 38 -28.16 -33.67 -7.70
CA TRP A 38 -27.13 -32.89 -7.01
C TRP A 38 -26.27 -32.08 -8.00
N LEU A 39 -25.91 -32.67 -9.15
CA LEU A 39 -25.09 -32.01 -10.16
C LEU A 39 -25.87 -30.90 -10.87
N ALA A 40 -27.15 -31.13 -11.16
CA ALA A 40 -28.03 -30.12 -11.74
C ALA A 40 -28.15 -28.88 -10.84
N VAL A 41 -28.36 -29.06 -9.53
CA VAL A 41 -28.41 -27.97 -8.55
C VAL A 41 -27.07 -27.23 -8.49
N THR A 42 -25.94 -27.94 -8.43
CA THR A 42 -24.61 -27.33 -8.42
C THR A 42 -24.37 -26.48 -9.66
N LEU A 43 -24.70 -26.99 -10.86
CA LEU A 43 -24.53 -26.25 -12.12
C LEU A 43 -25.43 -25.02 -12.19
N LEU A 44 -26.68 -25.13 -11.74
CA LEU A 44 -27.62 -24.01 -11.72
C LEU A 44 -27.12 -22.87 -10.82
N PHE A 45 -26.82 -23.19 -9.55
CA PHE A 45 -26.31 -22.19 -8.60
C PHE A 45 -24.97 -21.63 -9.06
N SER A 46 -24.04 -22.47 -9.51
CA SER A 46 -22.75 -22.01 -10.03
C SER A 46 -22.92 -21.10 -11.24
N GLY A 47 -23.85 -21.44 -12.14
CA GLY A 47 -24.20 -20.65 -13.31
C GLY A 47 -24.69 -19.27 -12.94
N ILE A 48 -25.76 -19.20 -12.15
CA ILE A 48 -26.38 -17.93 -11.71
C ILE A 48 -25.39 -17.10 -10.90
N SER A 49 -24.64 -17.71 -9.97
CA SER A 49 -23.64 -17.01 -9.16
C SER A 49 -22.52 -16.42 -10.02
N ASN A 50 -22.01 -17.14 -11.02
CA ASN A 50 -20.97 -16.64 -11.92
C ASN A 50 -21.47 -15.51 -12.84
N ILE A 51 -22.70 -15.63 -13.36
CA ILE A 51 -23.33 -14.53 -14.11
C ILE A 51 -23.49 -13.29 -13.21
N GLY A 52 -24.05 -13.48 -12.00
CA GLY A 52 -24.22 -12.41 -11.03
C GLY A 52 -22.89 -11.74 -10.64
N LEU A 53 -21.84 -12.54 -10.41
CA LEU A 53 -20.49 -12.05 -10.12
C LEU A 53 -19.90 -11.26 -11.28
N GLY A 54 -20.06 -11.75 -12.51
CA GLY A 54 -19.62 -11.07 -13.73
C GLY A 54 -20.30 -9.70 -13.89
N ILE A 55 -21.63 -9.65 -13.78
CA ILE A 55 -22.40 -8.40 -13.86
C ILE A 55 -21.99 -7.44 -12.74
N PHE A 56 -21.89 -7.92 -11.50
CA PHE A 56 -21.50 -7.09 -10.36
C PHE A 56 -20.10 -6.50 -10.53
N ASN A 57 -19.15 -7.29 -11.06
CA ASN A 57 -17.80 -6.82 -11.32
C ASN A 57 -17.69 -5.86 -12.51
N LEU A 58 -18.69 -5.80 -13.40
CA LEU A 58 -18.74 -4.81 -14.49
C LEU A 58 -19.29 -3.44 -14.05
N ILE A 59 -19.85 -3.33 -12.83
CA ILE A 59 -20.35 -2.06 -12.31
C ILE A 59 -19.21 -1.01 -12.29
N PRO A 60 -19.43 0.21 -12.84
CA PRO A 60 -18.40 1.22 -13.02
C PRO A 60 -18.08 1.98 -11.71
N ALA A 61 -17.64 1.24 -10.69
CA ALA A 61 -17.40 1.76 -9.35
C ALA A 61 -16.29 0.97 -8.62
N PHE A 62 -15.48 1.64 -7.79
CA PHE A 62 -14.53 0.92 -6.94
C PHE A 62 -15.23 0.20 -5.78
N PRO A 63 -14.74 -0.98 -5.35
CA PRO A 63 -13.52 -1.67 -5.75
C PRO A 63 -13.66 -2.64 -6.95
N MET A 64 -14.82 -2.68 -7.61
CA MET A 64 -15.09 -3.61 -8.72
C MET A 64 -14.16 -3.36 -9.92
N ASP A 65 -14.04 -4.38 -10.77
CA ASP A 65 -13.20 -4.31 -11.98
C ASP A 65 -13.69 -3.26 -12.98
N GLY A 66 -15.01 -3.06 -13.11
CA GLY A 66 -15.61 -1.99 -13.90
C GLY A 66 -15.22 -0.60 -13.39
N GLY A 67 -14.95 -0.45 -12.09
CA GLY A 67 -14.39 0.76 -11.51
C GLY A 67 -12.98 1.08 -12.02
N ARG A 68 -12.16 0.05 -12.26
CA ARG A 68 -10.82 0.20 -12.87
C ARG A 68 -10.91 0.54 -14.35
N VAL A 69 -11.86 -0.06 -15.08
CA VAL A 69 -12.15 0.31 -16.47
C VAL A 69 -12.58 1.78 -16.56
N LEU A 70 -13.53 2.21 -15.71
CA LEU A 70 -13.94 3.61 -15.62
C LEU A 70 -12.76 4.52 -15.26
N ARG A 71 -11.94 4.12 -14.28
CA ARG A 71 -10.74 4.87 -13.89
C ARG A 71 -9.79 5.04 -15.07
N ALA A 72 -9.47 3.98 -15.80
CA ALA A 72 -8.56 4.04 -16.93
C ALA A 72 -9.10 4.93 -18.05
N TYR A 73 -10.40 4.85 -18.35
CA TYR A 73 -11.08 5.74 -19.31
C TYR A 73 -10.99 7.22 -18.87
N LEU A 74 -11.35 7.52 -17.63
CA LEU A 74 -11.30 8.88 -17.10
C LEU A 74 -9.87 9.41 -17.00
N TRP A 75 -8.90 8.54 -16.69
CA TRP A 75 -7.48 8.90 -16.64
C TRP A 75 -7.00 9.29 -18.04
N ASN A 76 -7.29 8.47 -19.06
CA ASN A 76 -6.93 8.78 -20.44
C ASN A 76 -7.56 10.10 -20.93
N ARG A 77 -8.80 10.40 -20.50
CA ARG A 77 -9.49 11.63 -20.89
C ARG A 77 -8.97 12.88 -20.15
N ARG A 78 -8.60 12.74 -18.88
CA ARG A 78 -8.26 13.89 -18.00
C ARG A 78 -6.77 14.07 -17.77
N ASN A 79 -5.93 13.12 -18.22
CA ASN A 79 -4.51 13.02 -17.88
C ASN A 79 -4.21 13.12 -16.37
N ASN A 80 -5.16 12.73 -15.52
CA ASN A 80 -5.02 12.81 -14.07
C ASN A 80 -5.61 11.54 -13.40
N LEU A 81 -4.71 10.65 -12.95
CA LEU A 81 -5.07 9.37 -12.34
C LEU A 81 -5.78 9.53 -11.00
N LEU A 82 -5.36 10.51 -10.18
CA LEU A 82 -5.95 10.77 -8.87
C LEU A 82 -7.41 11.25 -9.01
N SER A 83 -7.68 12.16 -9.94
CA SER A 83 -9.03 12.65 -10.28
C SER A 83 -9.94 11.54 -10.82
N ALA A 84 -9.39 10.68 -11.68
CA ALA A 84 -10.11 9.51 -12.18
C ALA A 84 -10.48 8.54 -11.04
N THR A 85 -9.51 8.25 -10.17
CA THR A 85 -9.72 7.39 -8.98
C THR A 85 -10.74 8.00 -8.02
N ARG A 86 -10.69 9.32 -7.78
CA ARG A 86 -11.66 10.04 -6.96
C ARG A 86 -13.09 9.85 -7.47
N THR A 87 -13.26 9.91 -8.79
CA THR A 87 -14.58 9.76 -9.43
C THR A 87 -15.10 8.33 -9.26
N ALA A 88 -14.29 7.33 -9.60
CA ALA A 88 -14.66 5.92 -9.46
C ALA A 88 -14.95 5.52 -7.99
N SER A 89 -14.18 6.05 -7.04
CA SER A 89 -14.43 5.85 -5.61
C SER A 89 -15.70 6.56 -5.12
N LYS A 90 -16.02 7.75 -5.66
CA LYS A 90 -17.26 8.46 -5.33
C LYS A 90 -18.49 7.65 -5.78
N LEU A 91 -18.46 7.09 -6.99
CA LEU A 91 -19.53 6.23 -7.48
C LEU A 91 -19.70 4.97 -6.62
N GLY A 92 -18.60 4.31 -6.24
CA GLY A 92 -18.66 3.15 -5.31
C GLY A 92 -19.28 3.50 -3.97
N ARG A 93 -18.99 4.68 -3.43
CA ARG A 93 -19.63 5.15 -2.19
C ARG A 93 -21.12 5.43 -2.35
N ILE A 94 -21.52 6.07 -3.45
CA ILE A 94 -22.94 6.32 -3.75
C ILE A 94 -23.69 4.99 -3.81
N ILE A 95 -23.17 4.01 -4.57
CA ILE A 95 -23.76 2.67 -4.66
C ILE A 95 -23.79 1.99 -3.29
N GLY A 96 -22.70 2.06 -2.51
CA GLY A 96 -22.65 1.48 -1.16
C GLY A 96 -23.70 2.08 -0.23
N TYR A 97 -23.90 3.39 -0.24
CA TYR A 97 -24.97 4.03 0.54
C TYR A 97 -26.36 3.65 0.02
N SER A 98 -26.57 3.57 -1.29
CA SER A 98 -27.83 3.11 -1.87
C SER A 98 -28.15 1.66 -1.44
N MET A 99 -27.15 0.77 -1.43
CA MET A 99 -27.31 -0.61 -0.92
C MET A 99 -27.70 -0.61 0.55
N MET A 100 -27.04 0.20 1.38
CA MET A 100 -27.39 0.30 2.80
C MET A 100 -28.80 0.84 3.02
N ALA A 101 -29.22 1.87 2.27
CA ALA A 101 -30.56 2.42 2.34
C ALA A 101 -31.63 1.40 1.91
N LEU A 102 -31.40 0.70 0.79
CA LEU A 102 -32.28 -0.37 0.32
C LEU A 102 -32.34 -1.53 1.31
N GLY A 103 -31.21 -1.89 1.94
CA GLY A 103 -31.16 -2.94 2.94
C GLY A 103 -31.92 -2.59 4.21
N LEU A 104 -31.85 -1.31 4.61
CA LEU A 104 -32.65 -0.80 5.72
C LEU A 104 -34.15 -0.88 5.39
N ILE A 105 -34.54 -0.45 4.19
CA ILE A 105 -35.92 -0.55 3.71
C ILE A 105 -36.39 -2.02 3.74
N GLN A 106 -35.58 -2.95 3.24
CA GLN A 106 -35.91 -4.38 3.28
C GLN A 106 -36.15 -4.91 4.69
N ILE A 107 -35.30 -4.54 5.66
CA ILE A 107 -35.48 -4.92 7.07
C ILE A 107 -36.80 -4.38 7.62
N LEU A 108 -37.17 -3.13 7.30
CA LEU A 108 -38.43 -2.53 7.73
C LEU A 108 -39.65 -3.28 7.17
N PHE A 109 -39.53 -3.91 6.01
CA PHE A 109 -40.55 -4.79 5.41
C PHE A 109 -40.42 -6.28 5.84
N GLY A 110 -39.66 -6.57 6.89
CA GLY A 110 -39.50 -7.93 7.43
C GLY A 110 -38.57 -8.84 6.62
N GLN A 111 -37.84 -8.31 5.64
CA GLN A 111 -36.91 -9.07 4.81
C GLN A 111 -35.52 -9.11 5.45
N PHE A 112 -35.17 -10.23 6.09
CA PHE A 112 -33.85 -10.43 6.73
C PHE A 112 -32.67 -10.28 5.76
N GLY A 113 -32.88 -10.47 4.45
CA GLY A 113 -31.87 -10.23 3.41
C GLY A 113 -31.30 -8.81 3.39
N GLY A 114 -32.06 -7.83 3.89
CA GLY A 114 -31.61 -6.44 3.98
C GLY A 114 -30.37 -6.23 4.88
N PHE A 115 -30.18 -7.08 5.89
CA PHE A 115 -28.98 -7.05 6.73
C PHE A 115 -27.71 -7.34 5.92
N TRP A 116 -27.76 -8.36 5.05
CA TRP A 116 -26.66 -8.67 4.14
C TRP A 116 -26.38 -7.52 3.18
N LEU A 117 -27.44 -6.86 2.68
CA LEU A 117 -27.27 -5.72 1.78
C LEU A 117 -26.60 -4.52 2.46
N ILE A 118 -26.92 -4.25 3.72
CA ILE A 118 -26.23 -3.24 4.55
C ILE A 118 -24.76 -3.61 4.76
N LEU A 119 -24.46 -4.87 5.12
CA LEU A 119 -23.08 -5.34 5.28
C LEU A 119 -22.27 -5.16 4.00
N MET A 120 -22.80 -5.59 2.85
CA MET A 120 -22.16 -5.41 1.55
C MET A 120 -21.94 -3.93 1.22
N GLY A 121 -22.94 -3.08 1.42
CA GLY A 121 -22.83 -1.65 1.18
C GLY A 121 -21.78 -0.97 2.09
N SER A 122 -21.67 -1.41 3.35
CA SER A 122 -20.66 -0.92 4.28
C SER A 122 -19.24 -1.31 3.87
N PHE A 123 -19.05 -2.56 3.41
CA PHE A 123 -17.78 -3.06 2.88
C PHE A 123 -17.38 -2.31 1.60
N LEU A 124 -18.34 -2.11 0.69
CA LEU A 124 -18.16 -1.36 -0.55
C LEU A 124 -17.68 0.08 -0.25
N ASN A 125 -18.33 0.76 0.70
CA ASN A 125 -17.95 2.09 1.15
C ASN A 125 -16.52 2.16 1.70
N ARG A 126 -16.14 1.22 2.59
CA ARG A 126 -14.79 1.16 3.18
C ARG A 126 -13.73 0.88 2.11
N SER A 127 -14.00 -0.06 1.21
CA SER A 127 -13.08 -0.44 0.13
C SER A 127 -12.90 0.67 -0.91
N ALA A 128 -13.97 1.38 -1.28
CA ALA A 128 -13.91 2.54 -2.17
C ALA A 128 -13.09 3.69 -1.55
N LYS A 129 -13.27 3.96 -0.26
CA LYS A 129 -12.47 4.95 0.49
C LYS A 129 -11.00 4.53 0.56
N LYS A 130 -10.72 3.28 0.91
CA LYS A 130 -9.35 2.73 0.96
C LYS A 130 -8.64 2.89 -0.38
N SER A 131 -9.31 2.57 -1.48
CA SER A 131 -8.75 2.70 -2.84
C SER A 131 -8.37 4.15 -3.18
N TYR A 132 -9.21 5.12 -2.77
CA TYR A 132 -8.90 6.54 -2.97
C TYR A 132 -7.73 7.02 -2.09
N VAL A 133 -7.74 6.66 -0.81
CA VAL A 133 -6.66 7.04 0.12
C VAL A 133 -5.32 6.45 -0.33
N GLN A 134 -5.30 5.19 -0.76
CA GLN A 134 -4.10 4.58 -1.32
C GLN A 134 -3.59 5.31 -2.55
N ALA A 135 -4.46 5.61 -3.52
CA ALA A 135 -4.08 6.36 -4.71
C ALA A 135 -3.59 7.77 -4.39
N LYS A 136 -4.20 8.43 -3.39
CA LYS A 136 -3.76 9.74 -2.90
C LYS A 136 -2.36 9.66 -2.29
N ASN A 137 -2.12 8.70 -1.40
CA ASN A 137 -0.81 8.52 -0.77
C ASN A 137 0.27 8.20 -1.80
N GLU A 138 -0.02 7.33 -2.77
CA GLU A 138 0.92 7.03 -3.87
C GLU A 138 1.21 8.27 -4.73
N ASP A 139 0.21 9.09 -5.03
CA ASP A 139 0.38 10.35 -5.76
C ASP A 139 1.23 11.35 -4.97
N THR A 140 0.96 11.53 -3.68
CA THR A 140 1.75 12.38 -2.79
C THR A 140 3.20 11.91 -2.70
N LEU A 141 3.42 10.61 -2.45
CA LEU A 141 4.78 10.03 -2.38
C LEU A 141 5.56 10.18 -3.68
N SER A 142 4.88 10.18 -4.84
CA SER A 142 5.54 10.38 -6.14
C SER A 142 5.98 11.81 -6.41
N LYS A 143 5.52 12.79 -5.61
CA LYS A 143 5.89 14.20 -5.72
C LYS A 143 7.03 14.59 -4.77
N ILE A 144 7.35 13.74 -3.80
CA ILE A 144 8.46 13.94 -2.87
C ILE A 144 9.72 13.40 -3.54
N ASN A 145 10.71 14.26 -3.79
CA ASN A 145 12.01 13.79 -4.27
C ASN A 145 12.86 13.33 -3.09
N VAL A 146 13.66 12.29 -3.30
CA VAL A 146 14.58 11.80 -2.27
C VAL A 146 15.58 12.89 -1.89
N ARG A 147 16.14 13.65 -2.84
CA ARG A 147 17.05 14.77 -2.55
C ARG A 147 16.50 15.83 -1.59
N ASP A 148 15.18 16.02 -1.55
CA ASP A 148 14.54 17.06 -0.72
C ASP A 148 14.37 16.60 0.74
N VAL A 149 14.47 15.29 0.98
CA VAL A 149 14.29 14.65 2.30
C VAL A 149 15.60 14.04 2.81
N ALA A 150 16.47 13.62 1.89
CA ALA A 150 17.78 13.07 2.19
C ALA A 150 18.61 14.09 2.96
N GLY A 151 19.22 13.63 4.05
CA GLY A 151 20.09 14.46 4.87
C GLY A 151 21.29 13.68 5.35
N TRP A 152 22.37 14.41 5.60
CA TRP A 152 23.39 13.92 6.51
C TRP A 152 22.83 14.01 7.92
N PRO A 153 22.88 12.93 8.72
CA PRO A 153 22.56 13.01 10.12
C PRO A 153 23.44 14.09 10.74
N GLU A 154 22.81 15.10 11.33
CA GLU A 154 23.50 16.25 11.93
C GLU A 154 24.52 15.80 13.00
N TYR A 155 24.26 14.64 13.60
CA TYR A 155 25.12 14.02 14.59
C TYR A 155 25.47 12.60 14.16
N ALA A 156 26.74 12.25 14.34
CA ALA A 156 27.26 10.90 14.18
C ALA A 156 27.88 10.44 15.51
N ILE A 157 27.83 9.14 15.76
CA ILE A 157 28.40 8.56 16.98
C ILE A 157 29.77 7.96 16.65
N PRO A 158 30.85 8.35 17.36
CA PRO A 158 32.15 7.70 17.22
C PRO A 158 32.06 6.20 17.51
N PHE A 159 32.77 5.40 16.72
CA PHE A 159 32.73 3.93 16.77
C PHE A 159 33.00 3.37 18.18
N ASP A 160 33.92 3.98 18.91
CA ASP A 160 34.41 3.61 20.24
C ASP A 160 33.52 4.11 21.40
N THR A 161 32.43 4.81 21.12
CA THR A 161 31.51 5.32 22.14
C THR A 161 30.88 4.18 22.94
N PRO A 162 30.97 4.19 24.29
CA PRO A 162 30.25 3.23 25.13
C PRO A 162 28.74 3.26 24.87
N LEU A 163 28.08 2.11 24.85
CA LEU A 163 26.66 2.00 24.52
C LEU A 163 25.77 2.88 25.42
N ASN A 164 26.06 2.94 26.72
CA ASN A 164 25.31 3.78 27.66
C ASN A 164 25.42 5.28 27.35
N ASP A 165 26.60 5.72 26.92
CA ASP A 165 26.85 7.11 26.53
C ASP A 165 26.16 7.42 25.21
N ALA A 166 26.18 6.49 24.25
CA ALA A 166 25.41 6.60 23.01
C ALA A 166 23.91 6.78 23.29
N ILE A 167 23.33 5.94 24.17
CA ILE A 167 21.92 6.04 24.55
C ILE A 167 21.62 7.41 25.20
N ARG A 168 22.43 7.80 26.20
CA ARG A 168 22.19 9.01 26.99
C ARG A 168 22.42 10.30 26.20
N ASN A 169 23.51 10.37 25.46
CA ASN A 169 23.99 11.62 24.86
C ASN A 169 23.50 11.82 23.42
N TYR A 170 23.00 10.76 22.76
CA TYR A 170 22.52 10.84 21.38
C TYR A 170 21.05 10.46 21.26
N PHE A 171 20.67 9.21 21.54
CA PHE A 171 19.29 8.74 21.32
C PHE A 171 18.26 9.48 22.17
N ILE A 172 18.55 9.73 23.45
CA ILE A 172 17.65 10.49 24.33
C ILE A 172 17.66 11.98 23.95
N VAL A 173 18.83 12.57 23.75
CA VAL A 173 18.99 14.01 23.50
C VAL A 173 18.34 14.45 22.20
N PHE A 174 18.63 13.76 21.09
CA PHE A 174 18.14 14.15 19.76
C PHE A 174 16.80 13.48 19.40
N SER A 175 16.32 12.54 20.21
CA SER A 175 15.06 11.80 19.95
C SER A 175 15.01 11.14 18.57
N GLN A 176 16.16 10.79 18.00
CA GLN A 176 16.27 10.08 16.73
C GLN A 176 16.27 8.57 16.95
N THR A 177 15.76 7.82 15.97
CA THR A 177 15.65 6.36 16.04
C THR A 177 16.89 5.64 15.53
N TYR A 178 17.78 6.34 14.81
CA TYR A 178 19.04 5.79 14.30
C TYR A 178 20.13 6.85 14.26
N PHE A 179 21.38 6.41 14.28
CA PHE A 179 22.55 7.26 14.04
C PHE A 179 23.58 6.54 13.16
N PRO A 180 24.29 7.29 12.30
CA PRO A 180 25.47 6.76 11.63
C PRO A 180 26.61 6.60 12.64
N ILE A 181 27.39 5.55 12.47
CA ILE A 181 28.60 5.30 13.24
C ILE A 181 29.80 5.67 12.39
N VAL A 182 30.71 6.47 12.97
CA VAL A 182 31.89 6.97 12.28
C VAL A 182 33.18 6.44 12.89
N ARG A 183 34.17 6.17 12.04
CA ARG A 183 35.56 5.93 12.44
C ARG A 183 36.44 6.98 11.76
N GLY A 184 36.90 7.97 12.54
CA GLY A 184 37.48 9.18 11.97
C GLY A 184 36.41 9.95 11.19
N ASN A 185 36.63 10.17 9.89
CA ASN A 185 35.69 10.86 9.01
C ASN A 185 34.79 9.91 8.20
N ASP A 186 35.02 8.59 8.27
CA ASP A 186 34.31 7.62 7.45
C ASP A 186 33.11 7.04 8.21
N ILE A 187 31.94 7.05 7.56
CA ILE A 187 30.78 6.30 8.07
C ILE A 187 31.01 4.82 7.80
N VAL A 188 31.03 4.04 8.88
CA VAL A 188 31.32 2.60 8.84
C VAL A 188 30.07 1.75 9.04
N GLY A 189 28.97 2.35 9.52
CA GLY A 189 27.71 1.63 9.71
C GLY A 189 26.60 2.51 10.27
N ILE A 190 25.47 1.88 10.58
CA ILE A 190 24.29 2.52 11.18
C ILE A 190 23.86 1.69 12.39
N VAL A 191 23.48 2.36 13.47
CA VAL A 191 22.82 1.73 14.63
C VAL A 191 21.42 2.29 14.75
N HIS A 192 20.41 1.42 14.88
CA HIS A 192 19.05 1.80 15.21
C HIS A 192 18.67 1.39 16.63
N LEU A 193 17.67 2.06 17.19
CA LEU A 193 17.15 1.81 18.53
C LEU A 193 16.78 0.34 18.77
N ASP A 194 16.29 -0.34 17.74
CA ASP A 194 15.94 -1.77 17.83
C ASP A 194 17.16 -2.69 17.94
N ASP A 195 18.34 -2.28 17.47
CA ASP A 195 19.58 -3.02 17.66
C ASP A 195 20.05 -2.89 19.11
N ILE A 196 19.89 -1.70 19.70
CA ILE A 196 20.19 -1.43 21.13
C ILE A 196 19.28 -2.23 22.06
N LYS A 197 17.98 -2.35 21.73
CA LYS A 197 17.01 -3.11 22.53
C LYS A 197 17.35 -4.59 22.63
N ARG A 198 18.13 -5.14 21.69
CA ARG A 198 18.57 -6.55 21.71
C ARG A 198 19.68 -6.80 22.74
N VAL A 199 20.37 -5.76 23.20
CA VAL A 199 21.41 -5.87 24.24
C VAL A 199 20.75 -5.81 25.63
N PRO A 200 20.89 -6.87 26.45
CA PRO A 200 20.39 -6.90 27.83
C PRO A 200 20.91 -5.73 28.65
N ILE A 201 20.08 -5.15 29.51
CA ILE A 201 20.39 -3.91 30.24
C ILE A 201 21.65 -4.07 31.10
N GLU A 202 21.82 -5.25 31.71
CA GLU A 202 22.90 -5.60 32.63
C GLU A 202 24.26 -5.65 31.93
N GLN A 203 24.27 -5.92 30.62
CA GLN A 203 25.49 -6.07 29.84
C GLN A 203 25.89 -4.77 29.14
N ARG A 204 25.01 -3.76 29.06
CA ARG A 204 25.24 -2.56 28.23
C ARG A 204 26.48 -1.76 28.61
N SER A 205 26.93 -1.84 29.86
CA SER A 205 28.15 -1.18 30.33
C SER A 205 29.43 -1.72 29.70
N GLU A 206 29.42 -2.92 29.14
CA GLU A 206 30.59 -3.58 28.55
C GLU A 206 30.65 -3.43 27.02
N PHE A 207 29.58 -2.91 26.40
CA PHE A 207 29.49 -2.80 24.94
C PHE A 207 29.90 -1.43 24.42
N ILE A 208 30.61 -1.47 23.30
CA ILE A 208 30.87 -0.32 22.44
C ILE A 208 29.83 -0.31 21.32
N ILE A 209 29.27 0.87 21.02
CA ILE A 209 28.18 1.04 20.05
C ILE A 209 28.55 0.52 18.65
N GLY A 210 29.81 0.70 18.24
CA GLY A 210 30.31 0.30 16.94
C GLY A 210 30.29 -1.22 16.67
N TYR A 211 30.29 -2.06 17.71
CA TYR A 211 30.16 -3.52 17.52
C TYR A 211 28.70 -3.99 17.37
N ILE A 212 27.73 -3.12 17.63
CA ILE A 212 26.30 -3.40 17.49
C ILE A 212 25.76 -2.84 16.15
N MET A 213 26.58 -2.05 15.44
CA MET A 213 26.20 -1.45 14.17
C MET A 213 25.98 -2.49 13.07
N LYS A 214 25.10 -2.14 12.14
CA LYS A 214 24.97 -2.84 10.86
C LYS A 214 25.85 -2.17 9.82
N SER A 215 26.45 -3.00 8.98
CA SER A 215 27.28 -2.52 7.87
C SER A 215 26.43 -1.74 6.87
N LEU A 216 27.03 -0.73 6.23
CA LEU A 216 26.38 0.00 5.13
C LEU A 216 25.91 -0.92 3.99
N SER A 217 26.60 -2.05 3.77
CA SER A 217 26.22 -3.05 2.76
C SER A 217 24.90 -3.77 3.06
N GLU A 218 24.40 -3.73 4.29
CA GLU A 218 23.11 -4.33 4.68
C GLU A 218 21.93 -3.45 4.32
N PHE A 219 22.16 -2.18 3.94
CA PHE A 219 21.12 -1.23 3.61
C PHE A 219 20.96 -1.08 2.10
N PRO A 220 19.72 -0.98 1.60
CA PRO A 220 19.48 -0.69 0.19
C PRO A 220 19.97 0.72 -0.17
N PHE A 221 20.45 0.87 -1.40
CA PHE A 221 20.77 2.19 -1.95
C PHE A 221 19.55 2.79 -2.65
N ILE A 222 19.42 4.10 -2.59
CA ILE A 222 18.46 4.90 -3.34
C ILE A 222 19.16 6.10 -3.98
N TYR A 223 18.77 6.42 -5.20
CA TYR A 223 19.29 7.55 -5.95
C TYR A 223 18.54 8.82 -5.58
N GLU A 224 19.21 9.97 -5.63
CA GLU A 224 18.63 11.25 -5.20
C GLU A 224 17.44 11.71 -6.06
N GLU A 225 17.43 11.30 -7.33
CA GLU A 225 16.35 11.55 -8.30
C GLU A 225 15.16 10.60 -8.14
N GLU A 226 15.30 9.52 -7.35
CA GLU A 226 14.18 8.64 -7.04
C GLU A 226 13.16 9.36 -6.14
N THR A 227 11.93 8.86 -6.13
CA THR A 227 10.83 9.48 -5.37
C THR A 227 10.61 8.82 -4.02
N GLY A 228 9.87 9.48 -3.13
CA GLY A 228 9.40 8.88 -1.88
C GLY A 228 8.60 7.60 -2.10
N LYS A 229 7.95 7.45 -3.26
CA LYS A 229 7.28 6.20 -3.67
C LYS A 229 8.27 5.06 -3.89
N ASP A 230 9.42 5.35 -4.51
CA ASP A 230 10.48 4.36 -4.73
C ASP A 230 11.16 3.98 -3.40
N ALA A 231 11.37 4.95 -2.51
CA ALA A 231 11.86 4.71 -1.14
C ALA A 231 10.94 3.76 -0.37
N MET A 232 9.63 4.07 -0.32
CA MET A 232 8.64 3.20 0.35
C MET A 232 8.58 1.81 -0.27
N ARG A 233 8.77 1.68 -1.59
CA ARG A 233 8.84 0.35 -2.24
C ARG A 233 10.03 -0.45 -1.73
N LYS A 234 11.21 0.16 -1.57
CA LYS A 234 12.40 -0.50 -1.02
C LYS A 234 12.19 -0.89 0.44
N PHE A 235 11.62 -0.02 1.26
CA PHE A 235 11.31 -0.31 2.67
C PHE A 235 10.31 -1.46 2.82
N ASN A 236 9.26 -1.52 2.00
CA ASN A 236 8.30 -2.62 2.04
C ASN A 236 8.87 -3.98 1.61
N GLN A 237 10.06 -4.01 0.98
CA GLN A 237 10.77 -5.24 0.60
C GLN A 237 11.77 -5.68 1.68
N MET A 238 11.99 -4.87 2.71
CA MET A 238 12.86 -5.22 3.82
C MET A 238 12.09 -6.09 4.81
N ASP A 239 12.62 -7.27 5.13
CA ASP A 239 12.01 -8.17 6.11
C ASP A 239 12.22 -7.69 7.56
N HIS A 240 13.21 -6.83 7.77
CA HIS A 240 13.67 -6.45 9.11
C HIS A 240 13.91 -4.95 9.23
N ARG A 241 13.60 -4.44 10.43
CA ARG A 241 13.94 -3.06 10.83
C ARG A 241 15.44 -2.93 11.12
N PRO A 242 16.00 -1.72 10.96
CA PRO A 242 15.33 -0.49 10.55
C PRO A 242 15.17 -0.33 9.03
N HIS A 243 14.11 0.37 8.62
CA HIS A 243 13.89 0.75 7.22
C HIS A 243 14.62 2.05 6.90
N ILE A 244 15.89 1.91 6.53
CA ILE A 244 16.80 3.01 6.17
C ILE A 244 17.41 2.68 4.80
N ALA A 245 17.58 3.69 3.97
CA ALA A 245 18.29 3.58 2.70
C ALA A 245 19.44 4.58 2.64
N ILE A 246 20.51 4.17 1.96
CA ILE A 246 21.67 5.02 1.69
C ILE A 246 21.39 5.80 0.42
N VAL A 247 21.47 7.12 0.49
CA VAL A 247 21.21 8.00 -0.65
C VAL A 247 22.50 8.23 -1.41
N LYS A 248 22.48 7.98 -2.71
CA LYS A 248 23.61 8.19 -3.63
C LYS A 248 23.27 9.23 -4.68
N ASP A 249 24.28 10.00 -5.03
CA ASP A 249 24.29 10.87 -6.20
C ASP A 249 24.34 10.01 -7.47
N ASN A 250 23.51 10.37 -8.45
CA ASN A 250 23.33 9.56 -9.66
C ASN A 250 24.60 9.53 -10.52
N GLU A 251 25.33 10.64 -10.59
CA GLU A 251 26.49 10.81 -11.48
C GLU A 251 27.78 10.29 -10.84
N THR A 252 28.04 10.70 -9.61
CA THR A 252 29.30 10.46 -8.89
C THR A 252 29.30 9.15 -8.10
N GLN A 253 28.13 8.53 -7.90
CA GLN A 253 27.93 7.33 -7.07
C GLN A 253 28.34 7.52 -5.59
N ARG A 254 28.60 8.77 -5.19
CA ARG A 254 28.97 9.11 -3.81
C ARG A 254 27.74 9.05 -2.92
N ILE A 255 27.95 8.65 -1.67
CA ILE A 255 26.91 8.74 -0.65
C ILE A 255 26.72 10.21 -0.32
N ILE A 256 25.48 10.69 -0.43
CA ILE A 256 25.10 12.08 -0.12
C ILE A 256 24.19 12.18 1.11
N GLY A 257 23.83 11.06 1.72
CA GLY A 257 23.06 11.04 2.96
C GLY A 257 22.34 9.73 3.20
N PHE A 258 21.39 9.76 4.12
CA PHE A 258 20.54 8.64 4.47
C PHE A 258 19.08 9.10 4.50
N ILE A 259 18.17 8.14 4.39
CA ILE A 259 16.76 8.40 4.52
C ILE A 259 16.07 7.24 5.21
N GLY A 260 15.31 7.53 6.26
CA GLY A 260 14.49 6.57 6.97
C GLY A 260 13.03 6.58 6.50
N GLU A 261 12.30 5.50 6.77
CA GLU A 261 10.85 5.43 6.55
C GLU A 261 10.11 6.57 7.26
N SER A 262 10.54 6.93 8.48
CA SER A 262 9.96 8.04 9.25
C SER A 262 10.08 9.38 8.52
N ASP A 263 11.19 9.60 7.83
CA ASP A 263 11.50 10.87 7.16
C ASP A 263 10.57 11.05 5.96
N ILE A 264 10.37 9.99 5.18
CA ILE A 264 9.39 9.94 4.08
C ILE A 264 7.95 10.12 4.60
N VAL A 265 7.58 9.44 5.69
CA VAL A 265 6.24 9.57 6.27
C VAL A 265 5.98 10.99 6.77
N ASN A 266 6.98 11.63 7.38
CA ASN A 266 6.87 13.01 7.84
C ASN A 266 6.78 14.00 6.66
N ALA A 267 7.63 13.83 5.63
CA ALA A 267 7.55 14.62 4.40
C ALA A 267 6.16 14.49 3.74
N MET A 268 5.60 13.27 3.66
CA MET A 268 4.26 13.04 3.13
C MET A 268 3.17 13.75 3.94
N LYS A 269 3.26 13.76 5.27
CA LYS A 269 2.32 14.51 6.11
C LYS A 269 2.39 16.01 5.80
N LEU A 270 3.58 16.58 5.74
CA LEU A 270 3.78 18.00 5.44
C LEU A 270 3.20 18.37 4.07
N GLU A 271 3.42 17.53 3.05
CA GLU A 271 2.90 17.74 1.70
C GLU A 271 1.36 17.65 1.65
N LEU A 272 0.76 16.77 2.47
CA LEU A 272 -0.69 16.70 2.61
C LEU A 272 -1.29 17.93 3.31
N TYR A 273 -0.54 18.60 4.18
CA TYR A 273 -0.98 19.85 4.82
C TYR A 273 -0.88 21.05 3.87
N SER A 274 0.22 21.16 3.11
CA SER A 274 0.46 22.28 2.19
C SER A 274 -0.58 22.35 1.06
N HIS A 275 -1.11 21.21 0.63
CA HIS A 275 -2.14 21.10 -0.42
C HIS A 275 -3.54 20.75 0.13
N GLY A 276 -3.71 20.84 1.45
CA GLY A 276 -4.94 20.51 2.16
C GLY A 276 -5.98 21.63 2.23
N SER A 277 -5.69 22.82 1.66
CA SER A 277 -6.60 23.98 1.56
C SER A 277 -7.31 24.05 0.21
#